data_AF-A0A140CUU2-F1
#
_entry.id   AF-A0A140CUU2-F1
#
_cell.length_a   1.000
_cell.length_b   1.000
_cell.length_c   1.000
_cell.angle_alpha   90.00
_cell.angle_beta   90.00
_cell.angle_gamma   90.00
#
_symmetry.space_group_name_H-M   'P 1'
#
loop_
_entity.id
_entity.type
_entity.pdbx_description
1 polymer ?
#
loop_
_entity_poly.entity_id
_entity_poly.type
_entity_poly.pdbx_seq_one_letter_code
_entity_poly.pdbx_strand_id
1 'polypeptide(L)' 'GEDSARLIGAGCATVGCAGSGAGIGTLFGSLVIGMARNPHLEATLFRYTVVGFALSEAMGLLSLMVAFLLLFGA' A
#
# COMPACT_ATOMS: atom_id res chain seq x y z
N GLY A 1 -11.41 15.90 -25.50
CA GLY A 1 -10.87 14.54 -25.73
C GLY A 1 -9.87 14.18 -24.64
N GLU A 2 -8.88 15.03 -24.41
CA GLU A 2 -7.82 14.82 -23.41
C GLU A 2 -8.32 14.81 -21.96
N ASP A 3 -9.29 15.64 -21.57
CA ASP A 3 -9.81 15.64 -20.19
C ASP A 3 -10.46 14.32 -19.79
N SER A 4 -11.20 13.68 -20.70
CA SER A 4 -11.80 12.35 -20.44
C SER A 4 -10.74 11.26 -20.28
N ALA A 5 -9.67 11.31 -21.10
CA ALA A 5 -8.58 10.34 -21.01
C ALA A 5 -7.79 10.49 -19.70
N ARG A 6 -7.60 11.72 -19.21
CA ARG A 6 -6.96 12.02 -17.93
C ARG A 6 -7.76 11.50 -16.73
N LEU A 7 -9.06 11.74 -16.71
CA LEU A 7 -9.94 11.24 -15.64
C LEU A 7 -9.99 9.71 -15.59
N ILE A 8 -10.04 9.05 -16.75
CA ILE A 8 -10.00 7.58 -16.83
C ILE A 8 -8.63 7.06 -16.39
N GLY A 9 -7.54 7.68 -16.85
CA GLY A 9 -6.17 7.31 -16.46
C GLY A 9 -5.92 7.47 -14.96
N ALA A 10 -6.40 8.57 -14.36
CA ALA A 10 -6.32 8.81 -12.93
C ALA A 10 -7.15 7.77 -12.14
N GLY A 11 -8.37 7.46 -12.59
CA GLY A 11 -9.20 6.41 -11.99
C GLY A 11 -8.50 5.05 -12.01
N CYS A 12 -7.93 4.65 -13.14
CA CYS A 12 -7.14 3.40 -13.24
C CYS A 12 -5.91 3.41 -12.34
N ALA A 13 -5.21 4.55 -12.21
CA ALA A 13 -4.03 4.66 -11.35
C ALA A 13 -4.37 4.43 -9.87
N THR A 14 -5.56 4.82 -9.40
CA THR A 14 -5.99 4.61 -8.00
C THR A 14 -6.22 3.15 -7.62
N VAL A 15 -6.41 2.24 -8.59
CA VAL A 15 -6.56 0.79 -8.33
C VAL A 15 -5.31 0.22 -7.65
N GLY A 16 -4.14 0.80 -7.89
CA GLY A 16 -2.89 0.44 -7.20
C GLY A 16 -2.96 0.61 -5.67
N CYS A 17 -3.80 1.51 -5.16
CA CYS A 17 -4.01 1.69 -3.72
C CYS A 17 -4.68 0.47 -3.06
N ALA A 18 -5.55 -0.24 -3.80
CA ALA A 18 -6.18 -1.46 -3.28
C ALA A 18 -5.16 -2.56 -3.01
N GLY A 19 -4.10 -2.64 -3.83
CA GLY A 19 -2.98 -3.58 -3.63
C GLY A 19 -2.19 -3.29 -2.36
N SER A 20 -1.98 -2.02 -2.02
CA SER A 20 -1.37 -1.61 -0.76
C SER A 20 -2.21 -2.05 0.45
N GLY A 21 -3.52 -1.77 0.43
CA GLY A 21 -4.43 -2.21 1.50
C GLY A 21 -4.46 -3.72 1.73
N ALA A 22 -4.50 -4.50 0.64
CA ALA A 22 -4.43 -5.97 0.72
C ALA A 22 -3.07 -6.47 1.25
N GLY A 23 -1.98 -5.80 0.88
CA GLY A 23 -0.63 -6.08 1.38
C GLY A 23 -0.53 -5.87 2.89
N ILE A 24 -1.02 -4.73 3.39
CA ILE A 24 -1.03 -4.39 4.82
C ILE A 24 -1.85 -5.40 5.63
N GLY A 25 -3.05 -5.77 5.15
CA GLY A 25 -3.89 -6.77 5.81
C GLY A 25 -3.19 -8.13 5.95
N THR A 26 -2.48 -8.55 4.89
CA THR A 26 -1.70 -9.80 4.91
C THR A 26 -0.49 -9.70 5.87
N LEU A 27 0.14 -8.53 5.93
CA LEU A 27 1.30 -8.27 6.78
C LEU A 27 0.93 -8.35 8.27
N PHE A 28 -0.14 -7.67 8.67
CA PHE A 28 -0.65 -7.70 10.04
C PHE A 28 -1.26 -9.06 10.40
N GLY A 29 -1.94 -9.74 9.47
CA GLY A 29 -2.42 -11.10 9.69
C GLY A 29 -1.28 -12.07 9.99
N SER A 30 -0.19 -11.98 9.24
CA SER A 30 1.02 -12.79 9.46
C SER A 30 1.73 -12.44 10.78
N LEU A 31 1.73 -11.17 11.18
CA LEU A 31 2.25 -10.74 12.48
C LEU A 31 1.46 -11.38 13.63
N VAL A 32 0.12 -11.32 13.61
CA VAL A 32 -0.72 -11.90 14.67
C VAL A 32 -0.49 -13.41 14.79
N ILE A 33 -0.43 -14.13 13.67
CA ILE A 33 -0.13 -15.57 13.66
C ILE A 33 1.29 -15.85 14.18
N GLY A 34 2.27 -15.02 13.80
CA GLY A 34 3.65 -15.13 14.25
C GLY A 34 3.81 -14.90 15.75
N MET A 35 3.16 -13.85 16.28
CA MET A 35 3.13 -13.54 17.71
C MET A 35 2.43 -14.65 18.52
N ALA A 36 1.32 -15.19 17.99
CA ALA A 36 0.59 -16.28 18.64
C ALA A 36 1.44 -17.57 18.77
N ARG A 37 2.37 -17.81 17.82
CA ARG A 37 3.26 -18.97 17.87
C ARG A 37 4.45 -18.78 18.80
N ASN A 38 5.08 -17.61 18.77
CA ASN A 38 6.28 -17.32 19.55
C ASN A 38 6.25 -15.86 20.07
N PRO A 39 5.62 -15.60 21.23
CA PRO A 39 5.46 -14.25 21.75
C PRO A 39 6.80 -13.59 22.14
N HIS A 40 7.84 -14.38 22.44
CA HIS A 40 9.17 -13.84 22.75
C HIS A 40 9.81 -13.06 21.60
N LEU A 41 9.41 -13.34 20.35
CA LEU A 41 9.92 -12.68 19.15
C LEU A 41 9.08 -11.47 18.71
N GLU A 42 8.06 -11.08 19.48
CA GLU A 42 7.13 -10.00 19.16
C GLU A 42 7.85 -8.71 18.73
N ALA A 43 8.82 -8.23 19.51
CA ALA A 43 9.50 -6.97 19.21
C ALA A 43 10.27 -7.02 17.87
N THR A 44 10.82 -8.18 17.52
CA THR A 44 11.54 -8.37 16.25
C THR A 44 10.55 -8.51 15.09
N LEU A 45 9.50 -9.30 15.26
CA LEU A 45 8.43 -9.46 14.26
C LEU A 45 7.75 -8.12 13.97
N PHE A 46 7.43 -7.35 15.01
CA PHE A 46 6.83 -6.03 14.87
C PHE A 46 7.74 -5.05 14.10
N ARG A 47 9.06 -5.05 14.37
CA ARG A 47 10.01 -4.25 13.59
C ARG A 47 10.00 -4.62 12.10
N TYR A 48 9.97 -5.91 11.77
CA TYR A 48 9.87 -6.35 10.38
C TYR A 48 8.52 -5.98 9.75
N THR A 49 7.43 -6.10 10.50
CA THR A 49 6.10 -5.65 10.06
C THR A 49 6.07 -4.15 9.79
N VAL A 50 6.70 -3.31 10.61
CA VAL A 50 6.75 -1.85 10.35
C VAL A 50 7.51 -1.54 9.06
N VAL A 51 8.62 -2.24 8.79
CA VAL A 51 9.36 -2.08 7.52
C VAL A 51 8.52 -2.52 6.33
N GLY A 52 7.86 -3.68 6.42
CA GLY A 52 6.97 -4.16 5.35
C GLY A 52 5.75 -3.26 5.14
N PHE A 53 5.20 -2.70 6.21
CA PHE A 53 4.09 -1.73 6.18
C PHE A 53 4.53 -0.45 5.47
N ALA A 54 5.68 0.11 5.84
CA ALA A 54 6.23 1.29 5.19
C ALA A 54 6.47 1.08 3.69
N LEU A 55 6.95 -0.11 3.31
CA LEU A 55 7.13 -0.47 1.89
C LEU A 55 5.80 -0.59 1.15
N SER A 56 4.79 -1.21 1.78
CA SER A 56 3.46 -1.37 1.20
C SER A 56 2.75 -0.01 1.02
N GLU A 57 2.86 0.87 2.01
CA GLU A 57 2.38 2.26 1.95
C GLU A 57 3.12 3.07 0.89
N ALA A 58 4.44 2.93 0.75
CA ALA A 58 5.21 3.63 -0.28
C ALA A 58 4.71 3.29 -1.70
N MET A 59 4.33 2.03 -1.96
CA MET A 59 3.74 1.62 -3.23
C MET A 59 2.33 2.20 -3.44
N GLY A 60 1.51 2.27 -2.38
CA GLY A 60 0.20 2.91 -2.41
C GLY A 60 0.31 4.41 -2.70
N LEU A 61 1.20 5.11 -1.99
CA LEU A 61 1.49 6.53 -2.20
C LEU A 61 2.06 6.81 -3.59
N LEU A 62 2.88 5.90 -4.15
CA LEU A 62 3.36 6.03 -5.52
C LEU A 62 2.21 5.98 -6.54
N SER A 63 1.28 5.03 -6.36
CA SER A 63 0.06 4.92 -7.19
C SER A 63 -0.80 6.19 -7.08
N LEU A 64 -0.94 6.73 -5.87
CA LEU A 64 -1.71 7.94 -5.60
C LEU A 64 -1.02 9.21 -6.15
N MET A 65 0.32 9.26 -6.08
CA MET A 65 1.12 10.32 -6.70
C MET A 65 0.92 10.35 -8.22
N VAL A 66 0.95 9.20 -8.88
CA VAL A 66 0.69 9.11 -10.33
C VAL A 66 -0.74 9.54 -10.66
N ALA A 67 -1.72 9.14 -9.84
CA ALA A 67 -3.10 9.58 -10.02
C ALA A 67 -3.24 11.12 -9.93
N PHE A 68 -2.56 11.76 -8.96
CA PHE A 68 -2.54 13.22 -8.85
C PHE A 68 -1.77 13.91 -9.97
N LEU A 69 -0.68 13.33 -10.46
CA LEU A 69 0.03 13.85 -11.64
C LEU A 69 -0.86 13.84 -12.88
N LEU A 70 -1.66 12.79 -13.09
CA LEU A 70 -2.60 12.71 -14.21
C LEU A 70 -3.78 13.69 -14.09
N LEU A 71 -4.20 13.99 -12.86
CA LEU A 71 -5.31 14.92 -12.57
C LEU A 71 -4.92 16.39 -12.61
N PHE A 72 -3.74 16.75 -12.10
CA PHE A 72 -3.35 18.15 -11.87
C PHE A 72 -2.00 18.56 -12.49
N GLY A 73 -1.16 17.60 -12.86
CA GLY A 73 0.21 17.85 -13.35
C GLY A 73 0.36 17.76 -14.86
N ALA A 74 -0.63 17.20 -15.56
CA ALA A 74 -0.67 17.15 -17.01
C ALA A 74 -1.27 18.43 -17.57
#